data_AF-A0A6P1ACA9-F1
#
_entry.id   AF-A0A6P1ACA9-F1
#
_cell.length_a   1.000
_cell.length_b   1.000
_cell.length_c   1.000
_cell.angle_alpha   90.00
_cell.angle_beta   90.00
_cell.angle_gamma   90.00
#
_symmetry.space_group_name_H-M   'P 1'
#
loop_
_entity.id
_entity.type
_entity.pdbx_description
1 polymer ?
#
loop_
_entity_poly.entity_id
_entity_poly.type
_entity_poly.pdbx_seq_one_letter_code
_entity_poly.pdbx_strand_id
1 'polypeptide(L)'
;MATITYPKQALKLKGDKLRIPLGKKVKAAFGVDAFLLPFPTNLDFKKIREIRILPRNGCFYVEWVYQLENLEIKFDKSKVLGIDHGLDNWLTCVSNVGTGFI
;
A
#
# COMPACT_ATOMS: atom_id res chain seq x y z
N MET A 1 -1.45 -19.52 0.84
CA MET A 1 0.02 -19.32 0.82
C MET A 1 0.31 -18.05 1.63
N ALA A 2 1.33 -18.04 2.49
CA ALA A 2 1.51 -16.97 3.48
C ALA A 2 2.17 -15.72 2.87
N THR A 3 1.65 -14.54 3.21
CA THR A 3 2.27 -13.24 2.94
C THR A 3 3.53 -13.08 3.78
N ILE A 4 4.61 -12.59 3.19
CA ILE A 4 5.84 -12.23 3.91
C ILE A 4 5.93 -10.72 3.99
N THR A 5 6.05 -10.17 5.20
CA THR A 5 6.18 -8.73 5.44
C THR A 5 7.58 -8.40 5.93
N TYR A 6 8.18 -7.35 5.36
CA TYR A 6 9.44 -6.78 5.84
C TYR A 6 9.19 -5.36 6.32
N PRO A 7 9.37 -5.09 7.63
CA PRO A 7 9.24 -3.74 8.14
C PRO A 7 10.47 -2.92 7.71
N LYS A 8 10.32 -1.60 7.60
CA LYS A 8 11.37 -0.71 7.07
C LYS A 8 12.73 -0.89 7.75
N GLN A 9 12.79 -1.20 9.05
CA GLN A 9 14.05 -1.39 9.76
C GLN A 9 14.89 -2.54 9.18
N ALA A 10 14.26 -3.53 8.54
CA ALA A 10 14.95 -4.64 7.88
C ALA A 10 15.45 -4.29 6.47
N LEU A 11 14.97 -3.20 5.88
CA LEU A 11 15.20 -2.83 4.49
C LEU A 11 16.35 -1.83 4.36
N LYS A 12 17.13 -1.94 3.28
CA LYS A 12 18.19 -0.98 2.97
C LYS A 12 18.13 -0.58 1.50
N LEU A 13 18.02 0.71 1.23
CA LEU A 13 18.18 1.25 -0.12
C LEU A 13 19.68 1.35 -0.45
N LYS A 14 20.10 0.78 -1.57
CA LYS A 14 21.47 0.82 -2.10
C LYS A 14 21.41 1.30 -3.55
N GLY A 15 21.65 2.59 -3.75
CA GLY A 15 21.44 3.22 -5.05
C GLY A 15 19.97 3.15 -5.45
N ASP A 16 19.69 2.57 -6.61
CA ASP A 16 18.36 2.37 -7.18
C ASP A 16 17.69 1.05 -6.75
N LYS A 17 18.33 0.28 -5.85
CA LYS A 17 17.86 -1.06 -5.46
C LYS A 17 17.57 -1.16 -3.97
N LEU A 18 16.45 -1.79 -3.64
CA LEU A 18 16.07 -2.20 -2.30
C LEU A 18 16.69 -3.57 -1.98
N ARG A 19 17.50 -3.64 -0.94
CA ARG A 19 18.03 -4.90 -0.39
C ARG A 19 17.08 -5.49 0.65
N ILE A 20 16.64 -6.72 0.41
CA ILE A 20 15.72 -7.46 1.30
C ILE A 20 16.45 -8.68 1.87
N PRO A 21 16.63 -8.76 3.20
CA PRO A 21 17.36 -9.86 3.82
C PRO A 21 16.55 -11.17 3.82
N LEU A 22 17.21 -12.30 3.59
CA LEU A 22 16.58 -13.63 3.65
C LEU A 22 16.75 -14.33 5.02
N GLY A 23 17.47 -13.71 5.95
CA GLY A 23 17.72 -14.23 7.29
C GLY A 23 18.90 -15.20 7.38
N LYS A 24 19.32 -15.48 8.62
CA LYS A 24 20.55 -16.26 8.90
C LYS A 24 20.45 -17.71 8.45
N LYS A 25 19.28 -18.34 8.58
CA LYS A 25 19.05 -19.74 8.18
C LYS A 25 19.20 -19.92 6.67
N VAL A 26 18.61 -19.02 5.87
CA VAL A 26 18.74 -19.05 4.41
C VAL A 26 20.19 -18.79 3.99
N LYS A 27 20.86 -17.83 4.61
CA LYS A 27 22.29 -17.59 4.36
C LYS A 27 23.15 -18.83 4.65
N ALA A 28 22.91 -19.51 5.77
CA ALA A 28 23.68 -20.70 6.14
C ALA A 28 23.41 -21.88 5.19
N ALA A 29 22.15 -22.08 4.79
CA ALA A 29 21.77 -23.21 3.94
C ALA A 29 22.12 -23.01 2.46
N PHE A 30 22.03 -21.79 1.95
CA PHE A 30 22.12 -21.51 0.51
C PHE A 30 23.22 -20.50 0.13
N GLY A 31 23.93 -19.91 1.09
CA GLY A 31 24.93 -18.87 0.84
C GLY A 31 24.34 -17.50 0.45
N VAL A 32 23.02 -17.39 0.30
CA VAL A 32 22.32 -16.16 -0.12
C VAL A 32 21.84 -15.38 1.11
N ASP A 33 22.32 -14.16 1.27
CA ASP A 33 21.99 -13.32 2.43
C ASP A 33 20.82 -12.35 2.19
N ALA A 34 20.58 -11.99 0.92
CA ALA A 34 19.55 -11.07 0.47
C ALA A 34 19.32 -11.18 -1.03
N PHE A 35 18.20 -10.60 -1.48
CA PHE A 35 17.99 -10.26 -2.89
C PHE A 35 17.80 -8.74 -3.03
N LEU A 36 17.93 -8.27 -4.28
CA LEU A 36 17.78 -6.87 -4.64
C LEU A 36 16.55 -6.71 -5.53
N LEU A 37 15.73 -5.71 -5.24
CA LEU A 37 14.63 -5.29 -6.10
C LEU A 37 14.87 -3.86 -6.59
N PRO A 38 14.57 -3.53 -7.86
CA PRO A 38 14.52 -2.14 -8.29
C PRO A 38 13.55 -1.36 -7.40
N PHE A 39 13.98 -0.21 -6.91
CA PHE A 39 13.12 0.68 -6.17
C PHE A 39 12.32 1.55 -7.15
N PRO A 40 10.98 1.61 -7.03
CA PRO A 40 10.14 2.36 -7.95
C PRO A 40 10.43 3.86 -7.87
N THR A 41 10.56 4.51 -9.02
CA THR A 41 10.95 5.93 -9.14
C THR A 41 9.87 6.90 -8.68
N ASN A 42 8.61 6.44 -8.59
CA ASN A 42 7.47 7.25 -8.16
C ASN A 42 7.21 7.22 -6.65
N LEU A 43 8.03 6.50 -5.86
CA LEU A 43 7.89 6.44 -4.40
C LEU A 43 9.09 7.10 -3.70
N ASP A 44 8.86 7.59 -2.49
CA ASP A 44 9.94 8.03 -1.59
C ASP A 44 10.21 6.94 -0.54
N PHE A 45 11.43 6.41 -0.51
CA PHE A 45 11.85 5.40 0.46
C PHE A 45 11.68 5.89 1.91
N LYS A 46 11.74 7.20 2.15
CA LYS A 46 11.51 7.79 3.48
C LYS A 46 10.07 7.60 3.97
N LYS A 47 9.09 7.55 3.06
CA LYS A 47 7.66 7.36 3.41
C LYS A 47 7.25 5.89 3.53
N ILE A 48 8.06 4.96 3.01
CA ILE A 48 7.80 3.51 3.15
C ILE A 48 7.79 3.12 4.63
N ARG A 49 6.80 2.31 5.02
CA ARG A 49 6.70 1.66 6.35
C ARG A 49 7.12 0.21 6.29
N GLU A 50 6.70 -0.50 5.26
CA GLU A 50 6.98 -1.91 5.04
C GLU A 50 6.82 -2.27 3.56
N ILE A 51 7.31 -3.44 3.19
CA ILE A 51 6.91 -4.11 1.95
C ILE A 51 6.24 -5.43 2.29
N ARG A 52 5.34 -5.88 1.40
CA ARG A 52 4.73 -7.22 1.49
C ARG A 52 4.99 -7.96 0.19
N ILE A 53 5.42 -9.21 0.31
CA ILE A 53 5.63 -10.12 -0.82
C ILE A 53 4.51 -11.15 -0.79
N LEU A 54 3.71 -11.15 -1.87
CA LEU A 54 2.53 -12.00 -1.97
C LEU A 54 2.63 -12.89 -3.21
N PRO A 55 2.49 -14.21 -3.07
CA PRO A 55 2.31 -15.08 -4.22
C PRO A 55 0.85 -14.98 -4.72
N ARG A 56 0.65 -14.53 -5.96
CA ARG A 56 -0.66 -14.50 -6.64
C ARG A 56 -0.48 -14.85 -8.11
N ASN A 57 -1.39 -15.65 -8.67
CA ASN A 57 -1.45 -15.96 -10.11
C ASN A 57 -0.11 -16.44 -10.72
N GLY A 58 0.62 -17.31 -10.01
CA GLY A 58 1.89 -17.86 -10.48
C GLY A 58 3.09 -16.91 -10.43
N CYS A 59 2.94 -15.71 -9.86
CA CYS A 59 4.04 -14.77 -9.66
C CYS A 59 4.05 -14.16 -8.25
N PHE A 60 5.12 -13.42 -7.94
CA PHE A 60 5.24 -12.68 -6.69
C PHE A 60 4.98 -11.20 -6.93
N TYR A 61 4.06 -10.64 -6.15
CA TYR A 61 3.80 -9.21 -6.08
C TYR A 61 4.56 -8.60 -4.93
N VAL A 62 5.04 -7.37 -5.13
CA VAL A 62 5.64 -6.55 -4.09
C VAL A 62 4.71 -5.37 -3.85
N GLU A 63 4.03 -5.37 -2.70
CA GLU A 63 3.25 -4.24 -2.24
C GLU A 63 4.11 -3.30 -1.43
N TRP A 64 4.12 -2.03 -1.82
CA TRP A 64 4.81 -0.95 -1.11
C TRP A 64 3.83 -0.24 -0.20
N VAL A 65 4.04 -0.33 1.11
CA VAL A 65 3.14 0.28 2.11
C VAL A 65 3.80 1.54 2.62
N TYR A 66 3.12 2.68 2.45
CA TYR A 66 3.59 3.98 2.90
C TYR A 66 2.48 4.73 3.61
N GLN A 67 2.87 5.65 4.49
CA GLN A 67 1.92 6.48 5.20
C GLN A 67 1.52 7.67 4.32
N LEU A 68 0.22 7.88 4.18
CA LEU A 68 -0.33 9.11 3.64
C LEU A 68 -0.41 10.15 4.75
N GLU A 69 -0.11 11.39 4.39
CA GLU A 69 -0.37 12.53 5.27
C GLU A 69 -1.88 12.74 5.34
N ASN A 70 -2.40 12.98 6.55
CA ASN A 70 -3.80 13.34 6.70
C ASN A 70 -4.01 14.70 6.03
N LEU A 71 -4.89 14.73 5.04
CA LEU A 71 -5.34 15.98 4.45
C LEU A 71 -6.33 16.62 5.42
N GLU A 72 -5.94 17.71 6.07
CA GLU A 72 -6.88 18.59 6.76
C GLU A 72 -7.66 19.38 5.71
N ILE A 73 -8.80 18.82 5.30
CA ILE A 73 -9.72 19.50 4.39
C ILE A 73 -10.72 20.28 5.24
N LYS A 74 -10.82 21.59 5.00
CA LYS A 74 -11.87 22.43 5.60
C LYS A 74 -13.18 22.15 4.88
N PHE A 75 -14.09 21.45 5.56
CA PHE A 75 -15.44 21.19 5.07
C PHE A 75 -16.44 22.18 5.65
N ASP A 76 -17.40 22.59 4.83
CA ASP A 76 -18.59 23.30 5.29
C ASP A 76 -19.56 22.30 5.92
N LYS A 77 -19.70 22.35 7.24
CA LYS A 77 -20.53 21.41 8.01
C LYS A 77 -22.03 21.55 7.74
N SER A 78 -22.48 22.65 7.10
CA SER A 78 -23.89 22.78 6.70
C SER A 78 -24.19 22.08 5.38
N LYS A 79 -23.18 21.60 4.64
CA LYS A 79 -23.36 20.86 3.39
C LYS A 79 -23.13 19.38 3.65
N VAL A 80 -24.15 18.56 3.35
CA VAL A 80 -24.13 17.12 3.63
C VAL A 80 -24.47 16.33 2.38
N LEU A 81 -23.81 15.17 2.24
CA LEU A 81 -24.07 14.17 1.21
C LEU A 81 -24.52 12.88 1.91
N GLY A 82 -25.76 12.48 1.67
CA GLY A 82 -26.27 11.16 2.05
C GLY A 82 -25.98 10.16 0.94
N ILE A 83 -25.47 8.99 1.31
CA ILE A 83 -25.15 7.89 0.39
C ILE A 83 -25.85 6.65 0.92
N ASP A 84 -26.69 6.04 0.09
CA ASP A 84 -27.42 4.82 0.42
C ASP A 84 -27.23 3.77 -0.67
N HIS A 85 -26.93 2.53 -0.29
CA HIS A 85 -26.88 1.41 -1.23
C HIS A 85 -28.28 0.77 -1.26
N GLY A 86 -29.03 1.03 -2.33
CA GLY A 86 -30.39 0.50 -2.48
C GLY A 86 -30.42 -1.00 -2.81
N LEU A 87 -31.64 -1.50 -3.05
CA LEU A 87 -31.87 -2.88 -3.48
C LEU A 87 -31.64 -3.05 -4.99
N ASP A 88 -32.13 -2.09 -5.78
CA ASP A 88 -32.15 -2.15 -7.24
C ASP A 88 -31.18 -1.17 -7.91
N ASN A 89 -30.38 -0.43 -7.13
CA ASN A 89 -29.34 0.45 -7.62
C ASN A 89 -28.06 0.30 -6.79
N TRP A 90 -26.91 0.57 -7.42
CA TRP A 90 -25.62 0.44 -6.76
C TRP A 90 -25.47 1.46 -5.63
N LEU A 91 -25.76 2.74 -5.90
CA LEU A 91 -25.70 3.83 -4.91
C LEU A 91 -26.71 4.92 -5.27
N THR A 92 -27.49 5.41 -4.30
CA THR A 92 -28.28 6.65 -4.40
C THR A 92 -27.56 7.73 -3.59
N CYS A 93 -27.33 8.89 -4.19
CA CYS A 93 -26.66 10.00 -3.53
C CYS A 93 -27.56 11.25 -3.51
N VAL A 94 -27.82 11.79 -2.31
CA VAL A 94 -28.64 12.99 -2.12
C VAL A 94 -27.84 14.06 -1.40
N SER A 95 -27.89 15.28 -1.91
CA SER A 95 -27.24 16.45 -1.34
C SER A 95 -28.26 17.46 -0.84
N ASN A 96 -28.00 18.09 0.30
CA ASN A 96 -28.87 19.17 0.80
C ASN A 96 -28.68 20.51 0.05
N VAL A 97 -27.75 20.58 -0.91
CA VAL A 97 -27.57 21.74 -1.80
C VAL A 97 -28.20 21.56 -3.19
N GLY A 98 -29.09 20.57 -3.36
CA GLY A 98 -29.94 20.45 -4.54
C GLY A 98 -29.31 19.81 -5.78
N THR A 99 -28.10 19.25 -5.66
CA THR A 99 -27.45 18.45 -6.70
C THR A 99 -27.47 16.97 -6.31
N GLY A 100 -28.58 16.29 -6.60
CA GLY A 100 -28.67 14.84 -6.48
C GLY A 100 -28.07 14.14 -7.70
N PHE A 101 -27.44 12.99 -7.50
CA PHE A 101 -27.04 12.08 -8.58
C PHE A 101 -27.53 10.68 -8.18
N ILE A 102 -28.28 10.04 -9.08
CA ILE A 102 -28.81 8.66 -8.93
C ILE A 102 -27.93 7.74 -9.77
#